data_AF-A0A212FPB8-F1
#
_entry.id   AF-A0A212FPB8-F1
#
_cell.length_a   1.000
_cell.length_b   1.000
_cell.length_c   1.000
_cell.angle_alpha   90.00
_cell.angle_beta   90.00
_cell.angle_gamma   90.00
#
_symmetry.space_group_name_H-M   'P 1'
#
loop_
_entity.id
_entity.type
_entity.pdbx_description
1 polymer ?
#
loop_
_entity_poly.entity_id
_entity_poly.type
_entity_poly.pdbx_seq_one_letter_code
_entity_poly.pdbx_strand_id
1 'polypeptide(L)' 'MLCSERVRSKSEACYCDVVRDDSCLPPGALNVSSCRFGAPAFVSQPHFYQMDSHYLQKIEGLNATE' A
#
# COMPACT_ATOMS: atom_id res chain seq x y z
N MET A 1 3.22 -21.72 4.19
CA MET A 1 3.00 -20.31 4.56
C MET A 1 3.55 -19.44 3.45
N LEU A 2 2.75 -19.21 2.41
CA LEU A 2 3.09 -18.23 1.38
C LEU A 2 2.70 -16.86 1.91
N CYS A 3 3.56 -15.86 1.76
CA CYS A 3 3.11 -14.47 1.86
C CYS A 3 2.00 -14.28 0.81
N SER A 4 0.90 -13.59 1.17
CA SER A 4 -0.15 -13.23 0.23
C SER A 4 0.47 -12.63 -1.04
N GLU A 5 -0.12 -12.91 -2.21
CA GLU A 5 0.37 -12.41 -3.50
C GLU A 5 0.46 -10.88 -3.56
N ARG A 6 -0.25 -10.18 -2.67
CA ARG A 6 -0.20 -8.72 -2.55
C ARG A 6 0.97 -8.17 -1.72
N VAL A 7 1.76 -9.03 -1.08
CA VAL A 7 2.90 -8.59 -0.26
C VAL A 7 4.20 -8.70 -1.04
N ARG A 8 4.82 -7.55 -1.36
CA ARG A 8 6.07 -7.48 -2.14
C ARG A 8 7.27 -8.11 -1.42
N SER A 9 7.36 -7.98 -0.09
CA SER A 9 8.47 -8.54 0.70
C SER A 9 7.99 -9.07 2.06
N LYS A 10 8.67 -10.11 2.57
CA LYS A 10 8.36 -10.69 3.89
C LYS A 10 8.40 -9.66 5.03
N SER A 11 9.30 -8.69 4.95
CA SER A 11 9.47 -7.62 5.93
C SER A 11 8.31 -6.62 5.94
N GLU A 12 7.63 -6.41 4.81
CA GLU A 12 6.49 -5.50 4.72
C GLU A 12 5.17 -6.15 5.17
N ALA A 13 5.13 -7.47 5.34
CA ALA A 13 3.94 -8.21 5.75
C ALA A 13 3.34 -7.75 7.09
N CYS A 14 4.18 -7.20 7.98
CA CYS A 14 3.78 -6.70 9.29
C CYS A 14 2.93 -5.42 9.22
N TYR A 15 2.89 -4.74 8.07
CA TYR A 15 2.14 -3.51 7.85
C TYR A 15 0.73 -3.74 7.28
N CYS A 16 0.34 -4.99 7.02
CA CYS A 16 -1.02 -5.33 6.64
C CYS A 16 -1.95 -5.25 7.87
N ASP A 17 -3.14 -4.67 7.70
CA ASP A 17 -4.14 -4.55 8.78
C ASP A 17 -4.58 -5.90 9.35
N VAL A 18 -4.62 -6.92 8.50
CA VAL A 18 -4.86 -8.31 8.88
C VAL A 18 -3.63 -9.08 8.43
N VAL A 19 -2.87 -9.58 9.40
CA VAL A 19 -1.62 -10.29 9.15
C VAL A 19 -1.99 -11.57 8.40
N ARG A 20 -1.70 -11.63 7.10
CA ARG A 20 -1.69 -12.83 6.22
C ARG A 20 -2.97 -13.22 5.44
N ASP A 21 -3.72 -12.27 4.90
CA ASP A 21 -4.82 -12.56 3.96
C ASP A 21 -4.72 -11.76 2.65
N ASP A 22 -5.58 -12.08 1.68
CA ASP A 22 -5.92 -11.35 0.46
C ASP A 22 -6.39 -9.91 0.72
N SER A 23 -6.61 -9.52 1.98
CA SER A 23 -7.05 -8.18 2.36
C SER A 23 -5.91 -7.16 2.47
N CYS A 24 -4.65 -7.53 2.27
CA CYS A 24 -3.56 -6.56 2.32
C CYS A 24 -3.65 -5.54 1.16
N LEU A 25 -3.18 -4.33 1.41
CA LEU A 25 -3.10 -3.30 0.37
C LEU A 25 -2.12 -3.73 -0.72
N PRO A 26 -2.37 -3.37 -1.99
CA PRO A 26 -1.36 -3.48 -3.02
C PRO A 26 -0.05 -2.78 -2.61
N PRO A 27 1.12 -3.28 -3.05
CA PRO A 27 2.41 -2.74 -2.62
C PRO A 27 2.58 -1.24 -2.87
N GLY A 28 3.23 -0.57 -1.92
CA GLY A 28 3.63 0.84 -2.01
C GLY A 28 2.77 1.81 -1.19
N ALA A 29 1.61 1.38 -0.70
CA ALA A 29 0.80 2.16 0.23
C ALA A 29 0.95 1.62 1.65
N LEU A 30 0.84 2.52 2.64
CA LEU A 30 0.80 2.15 4.06
C LEU A 30 -0.45 2.71 4.72
N ASN A 31 -1.21 1.85 5.40
CA ASN A 31 -2.31 2.29 6.26
C ASN A 31 -1.72 2.91 7.55
N VAL A 32 -2.05 4.18 7.79
CA VAL A 32 -1.62 4.92 9.00
C VAL A 32 -2.82 5.38 9.83
N SER A 33 -3.96 4.71 9.70
CA SER A 33 -5.18 5.01 10.47
C SER A 33 -4.96 4.94 11.98
N SER A 34 -4.16 3.97 12.44
CA SER A 34 -3.76 3.84 13.86
C SER A 34 -2.98 5.06 14.34
N CYS A 35 -2.18 5.69 13.48
CA CYS A 35 -1.45 6.92 13.76
C CYS A 35 -2.31 8.19 13.66
N ARG A 36 -3.53 8.07 13.11
CA ARG A 36 -4.43 9.19 12.80
C ARG A 36 -5.79 9.04 13.47
N PHE A 37 -5.81 8.58 14.72
CA PHE A 37 -7.02 8.47 15.56
C PHE A 37 -8.17 7.69 14.90
N GLY A 38 -7.83 6.67 14.10
CA GLY A 38 -8.80 5.84 13.39
C GLY A 38 -9.32 6.44 12.07
N ALA A 39 -8.86 7.62 11.66
CA ALA A 39 -9.21 8.17 10.35
C ALA A 39 -8.63 7.31 9.21
N PRO A 40 -9.33 7.14 8.08
CA PRO A 40 -8.88 6.30 6.96
C PRO A 40 -7.76 6.98 6.16
N ALA A 41 -6.57 7.05 6.75
CA ALA A 41 -5.41 7.72 6.19
C ALA A 41 -4.39 6.71 5.66
N PHE A 42 -3.93 6.95 4.43
CA PHE A 42 -2.92 6.15 3.75
C PHE A 42 -1.79 7.04 3.26
N VAL A 43 -0.55 6.58 3.39
CA VAL A 43 0.63 7.28 2.88
C VAL A 43 1.27 6.53 1.72
N SER A 44 1.85 7.28 0.81
CA SER A 44 2.46 6.84 -0.44
C SER A 44 3.65 7.74 -0.80
N GLN A 45 4.44 7.33 -1.79
CA GLN A 45 5.38 8.24 -2.43
C GLN A 45 4.64 9.25 -3.33
N PRO A 46 5.21 10.44 -3.59
CA PRO A 46 4.61 11.43 -4.48
C PRO A 46 4.20 10.82 -5.81
N HIS A 47 2.99 11.14 -6.28
CA HIS A 47 2.42 10.60 -7.52
C HIS A 47 2.45 9.07 -7.64
N PHE A 48 2.43 8.34 -6.52
CA PHE A 48 2.51 6.87 -6.48
C PHE A 48 3.79 6.31 -7.12
N TYR A 49 4.90 7.05 -7.03
CA TYR A 49 6.20 6.59 -7.49
C TYR A 49 6.59 5.23 -6.88
N GLN A 50 7.02 4.29 -7.73
CA GLN A 50 7.38 2.90 -7.38
C GLN A 50 6.30 2.11 -6.62
N MET A 51 5.03 2.46 -6.80
CA MET A 51 3.90 1.72 -6.25
C MET A 51 3.28 0.75 -7.27
N ASP A 52 2.40 -0.12 -6.81
CA ASP A 52 1.64 -1.01 -7.67
C ASP A 52 0.82 -0.22 -8.73
N SER A 53 0.78 -0.74 -9.96
CA SER A 53 0.07 -0.12 -11.07
C SER A 53 -1.43 0.08 -10.81
N HIS A 54 -2.01 -0.68 -9.87
CA HIS A 54 -3.38 -0.51 -9.38
C HIS A 54 -3.70 0.95 -9.02
N TYR A 55 -2.76 1.67 -8.40
CA TYR A 55 -2.99 3.06 -7.98
C TYR A 55 -2.99 4.03 -9.15
N LEU A 56 -2.02 3.89 -10.06
CA LEU A 56 -1.86 4.76 -11.23
C LEU A 56 -3.05 4.65 -12.19
N GLN A 57 -3.67 3.48 -12.29
CA GLN A 57 -4.83 3.25 -13.16
C GLN A 57 -6.13 3.88 -12.63
N LYS A 58 -6.16 4.33 -11.37
CA LYS A 58 -7.37 4.83 -10.71
C LYS A 58 -7.45 6.35 -10.65
N ILE A 59 -6.37 7.06 -10.96
CA ILE A 59 -6.28 8.50 -10.79
C ILE A 59 -5.62 9.11 -12.03
N GLU A 60 -6.33 10.01 -12.69
CA GLU A 60 -5.83 10.74 -13.86
C GLU A 60 -4.92 11.91 -13.43
N GLY A 61 -3.98 12.29 -14.31
CA GLY A 61 -3.10 13.45 -14.10
C GLY A 61 -1.89 13.20 -13.21
N LEU A 62 -1.58 11.94 -12.88
CA LEU A 62 -0.37 11.59 -12.13
C LEU A 62 0.87 11.58 -13.03
N ASN A 63 2.00 12.07 -12.50
CA ASN A 63 3.30 11.99 -13.15
C ASN A 63 4.36 11.55 -12.13
N ALA A 64 4.67 10.25 -12.12
CA ALA A 64 5.61 9.66 -11.17
C ALA A 64 7.06 9.90 -11.61
N THR A 65 7.83 10.61 -10.79
CA THR A 65 9.26 10.88 -11.01
C THR A 65 10.06 10.55 -9.75
N GLU A 66 11.36 10.31 -9.92
CA GLU A 66 12.33 10.15 -8.82
C GLU A 66 12.56 11.45 -8.04
#